data_AF-A0A1B9Z406-F1
#
_entry.id   AF-A0A1B9Z406-F1
#
_cell.length_a   1.000
_cell.length_b   1.000
_cell.length_c   1.000
_cell.angle_alpha   90.00
_cell.angle_beta   90.00
_cell.angle_gamma   90.00
#
_symmetry.space_group_name_H-M   'P 1'
#
loop_
_entity.id
_entity.type
_entity.pdbx_description
1 polymer ?
#
loop_
_entity_poly.entity_id
_entity_poly.type
_entity_poly.pdbx_seq_one_letter_code
_entity_poly.pdbx_strand_id
1 'polypeptide(L)'
;MSLPAAAISLFASSLPAFADLKLCNRMSYVVEAAIGIDEKSATATRGWFRIDPAACRVVLQGALTADRILLNARALGVYGASPIPQNGSDTLCIAPDNFVIAAARQCRGNQTPAPFTQITPTRTDDGTLVAYLAEDSEYDDEQARLAGIQRLLVIAGYDAAPIDGVDGPKTQGALSAFLKSRGLAAEIVQSQNFFTTMIDAVQKPSSTGLTWCNDTPHKIMAAVATDDGKAVTSRGWYRIDPGKCLHPDVIGQPKQVYSFAEAIDGENRAIKYRDKPLNWGGPKQLCTRDSKFEISEQGDCGTRGLAAIGFAPVDMSSGGKTLRFAMP
;
A
#
# COMPACT_ATOMS: atom_id res chain seq x y z
N MET A 1 68.77 -40.00 4.89
CA MET A 1 68.36 -39.60 3.53
C MET A 1 66.86 -39.39 3.53
N SER A 2 66.44 -38.32 2.88
CA SER A 2 65.20 -37.53 2.95
C SER A 2 63.89 -38.31 2.69
N LEU A 3 62.85 -38.03 3.48
CA LEU A 3 61.44 -38.30 3.13
C LEU A 3 60.86 -37.03 2.46
N PRO A 4 60.10 -37.14 1.36
CA PRO A 4 59.47 -35.97 0.75
C PRO A 4 58.16 -35.64 1.48
N ALA A 5 58.00 -34.38 1.86
CA ALA A 5 56.75 -33.85 2.40
C ALA A 5 55.75 -33.61 1.24
N ALA A 6 54.60 -34.27 1.30
CA ALA A 6 53.49 -34.01 0.38
C ALA A 6 52.79 -32.70 0.79
N ALA A 7 52.90 -31.68 -0.06
CA ALA A 7 52.19 -30.42 0.11
C ALA A 7 50.71 -30.61 -0.27
N ILE A 8 49.84 -30.64 0.74
CA ILE A 8 48.39 -30.61 0.57
C ILE A 8 48.01 -29.17 0.19
N SER A 9 47.70 -28.94 -1.09
CA SER A 9 47.13 -27.68 -1.55
C SER A 9 45.66 -27.61 -1.14
N LEU A 10 45.37 -26.79 -0.12
CA LEU A 10 44.02 -26.36 0.22
C LEU A 10 43.52 -25.41 -0.86
N PHE A 11 42.68 -25.92 -1.77
CA PHE A 11 41.85 -25.07 -2.63
C PHE A 11 40.81 -24.37 -1.76
N ALA A 12 41.12 -23.14 -1.33
CA ALA A 12 40.14 -22.25 -0.74
C ALA A 12 39.19 -21.78 -1.85
N SER A 13 38.06 -22.48 -2.01
CA SER A 13 36.95 -21.99 -2.83
C SER A 13 36.35 -20.77 -2.12
N SER A 14 36.73 -19.57 -2.57
CA SER A 14 36.04 -18.33 -2.22
C SER A 14 34.63 -18.41 -2.80
N LEU A 15 33.64 -18.75 -1.97
CA LEU A 15 32.25 -18.53 -2.35
C LEU A 15 32.10 -17.03 -2.68
N PRO A 16 31.42 -16.67 -3.79
CA PRO A 16 31.19 -15.28 -4.11
C PRO A 16 30.47 -14.64 -2.93
N ALA A 17 31.07 -13.59 -2.36
CA ALA A 17 30.41 -12.77 -1.35
C ALA A 17 29.19 -12.12 -2.01
N PHE A 18 27.99 -12.55 -1.61
CA PHE A 18 26.73 -12.04 -2.14
C PHE A 18 26.51 -10.62 -1.62
N ALA A 19 26.92 -9.62 -2.40
CA ALA A 19 26.72 -8.21 -2.09
C ALA A 19 25.33 -7.71 -2.57
N ASP A 20 24.30 -8.52 -2.35
CA ASP A 20 22.92 -8.24 -2.76
C ASP A 20 22.37 -6.99 -2.05
N LEU A 21 21.41 -6.31 -2.68
CA LEU A 21 20.59 -5.29 -2.03
C LEU A 21 19.24 -5.88 -1.65
N LYS A 22 18.91 -5.80 -0.36
CA LYS A 22 17.63 -6.21 0.23
C LYS A 22 16.86 -5.02 0.75
N LEU A 23 15.55 -5.03 0.52
CA LEU A 23 14.60 -4.16 1.20
C LEU A 23 13.79 -5.01 2.19
N CYS A 24 13.75 -4.60 3.44
CA CYS A 24 13.00 -5.25 4.50
C CYS A 24 11.83 -4.37 4.95
N ASN A 25 10.66 -4.97 5.17
CA ASN A 25 9.45 -4.24 5.50
C ASN A 25 9.08 -4.42 6.98
N ARG A 26 9.34 -3.39 7.77
CA ARG A 26 8.93 -3.22 9.18
C ARG A 26 7.69 -2.34 9.33
N MET A 27 6.90 -2.22 8.27
CA MET A 27 5.61 -1.57 8.30
C MET A 27 4.49 -2.60 8.41
N SER A 28 3.37 -2.18 8.97
CA SER A 28 2.09 -2.91 9.02
C SER A 28 1.33 -2.91 7.67
N TYR A 29 2.01 -2.62 6.57
CA TYR A 29 1.43 -2.51 5.23
C TYR A 29 2.17 -3.45 4.28
N VAL A 30 1.44 -4.09 3.37
CA VAL A 30 2.08 -4.65 2.18
C VAL A 30 2.53 -3.48 1.28
N VAL A 31 3.81 -3.45 0.96
CA VAL A 31 4.45 -2.38 0.17
C VAL A 31 4.87 -2.89 -1.20
N GLU A 32 4.70 -2.04 -2.21
CA GLU A 32 5.36 -2.14 -3.51
C GLU A 32 6.48 -1.12 -3.58
N ALA A 33 7.70 -1.58 -3.89
CA ALA A 33 8.88 -0.73 -4.01
C ALA A 33 9.44 -0.73 -5.44
N ALA A 34 10.06 0.36 -5.84
CA ALA A 34 10.90 0.49 -7.01
C ALA A 34 12.23 1.10 -6.59
N ILE A 35 13.34 0.59 -7.13
CA ILE A 35 14.67 1.15 -6.90
C ILE A 35 15.16 1.89 -8.14
N GLY A 36 15.84 3.00 -7.92
CA GLY A 36 16.68 3.69 -8.90
C GLY A 36 18.14 3.46 -8.56
N ILE A 37 18.94 3.15 -9.57
CA ILE A 37 20.37 2.92 -9.48
C ILE A 37 21.03 4.00 -10.31
N ASP A 38 21.74 4.91 -9.65
CA ASP A 38 22.50 5.96 -10.31
C ASP A 38 23.97 5.51 -10.36
N GLU A 39 24.50 5.30 -11.56
CA GLU A 39 25.89 4.94 -11.80
C GLU A 39 26.48 5.89 -12.85
N LYS A 40 27.38 6.76 -12.40
CA LYS A 40 28.04 7.80 -13.22
C LYS A 40 27.06 8.74 -13.91
N SER A 41 26.68 8.43 -15.15
CA SER A 41 25.79 9.25 -15.99
C SER A 41 24.53 8.50 -16.42
N ALA A 42 24.36 7.25 -15.96
CA ALA A 42 23.22 6.42 -16.28
C ALA A 42 22.38 6.18 -15.02
N THR A 43 21.09 6.49 -15.10
CA THR A 43 20.12 6.15 -14.05
C THR A 43 19.15 5.10 -14.60
N ALA A 44 19.13 3.92 -13.98
CA ALA A 44 18.19 2.87 -14.29
C ALA A 44 17.18 2.71 -13.14
N THR A 45 15.93 2.35 -13.45
CA THR A 45 14.92 1.99 -12.43
C THR A 45 14.40 0.58 -12.66
N ARG A 46 13.99 -0.08 -11.57
CA ARG A 46 13.29 -1.37 -11.63
C ARG A 46 12.31 -1.52 -10.49
N GLY A 47 11.21 -2.23 -10.76
CA GLY A 47 10.09 -2.45 -9.85
C GLY A 47 9.06 -3.37 -10.51
N TRP A 48 7.86 -3.56 -9.98
CA TRP A 48 7.50 -3.32 -8.59
C TRP A 48 7.88 -4.55 -7.76
N PHE A 49 8.51 -4.33 -6.62
CA PHE A 49 8.83 -5.37 -5.66
C PHE A 49 7.79 -5.36 -4.57
N ARG A 50 6.93 -6.37 -4.54
CA ARG A 50 6.05 -6.61 -3.40
C ARG A 50 6.87 -7.10 -2.20
N ILE A 51 6.64 -6.49 -1.05
CA ILE A 51 7.25 -6.84 0.23
C ILE A 51 6.15 -6.85 1.30
N ASP A 52 5.81 -8.03 1.78
CA ASP A 52 4.82 -8.20 2.85
C ASP A 52 5.41 -7.77 4.21
N PRO A 53 4.59 -7.43 5.21
CA PRO A 53 5.07 -7.12 6.56
C PRO A 53 5.96 -8.24 7.11
N ALA A 54 7.06 -7.85 7.76
CA ALA A 54 8.11 -8.74 8.29
C ALA A 54 8.92 -9.53 7.24
N ALA A 55 8.76 -9.22 5.96
CA ALA A 55 9.52 -9.87 4.90
C ALA A 55 10.67 -8.99 4.40
N CYS A 56 11.74 -9.65 3.94
CA CYS A 56 12.82 -9.03 3.18
C CYS A 56 12.80 -9.54 1.74
N ARG A 57 13.02 -8.64 0.79
CA ARG A 57 13.10 -8.93 -0.65
C ARG A 57 14.43 -8.50 -1.22
N VAL A 58 15.12 -9.41 -1.90
CA VAL A 58 16.28 -9.06 -2.74
C VAL A 58 15.78 -8.28 -3.95
N VAL A 59 16.23 -7.03 -4.09
CA VAL A 59 15.84 -6.11 -5.17
C VAL A 59 16.94 -5.90 -6.20
N LEU A 60 18.19 -6.21 -5.83
CA LEU A 60 19.32 -6.30 -6.75
C LEU A 60 20.25 -7.43 -6.31
N GLN A 61 20.76 -8.20 -7.28
CA GLN A 61 21.70 -9.28 -7.04
C GLN A 61 23.12 -8.85 -7.41
N GLY A 62 24.10 -9.27 -6.62
CA GLY A 62 25.51 -9.05 -6.87
C GLY A 62 26.03 -7.67 -6.46
N ALA A 63 27.35 -7.48 -6.57
CA ALA A 63 28.05 -6.30 -6.10
C ALA A 63 27.51 -5.00 -6.73
N LEU A 64 27.07 -4.09 -5.86
CA LEU A 64 26.57 -2.78 -6.25
C LEU A 64 27.73 -1.82 -6.53
N THR A 65 27.79 -1.28 -7.75
CA THR A 65 28.74 -0.23 -8.18
C THR A 65 28.12 1.17 -8.24
N ALA A 66 26.93 1.33 -7.66
CA ALA A 66 26.14 2.56 -7.75
C ALA A 66 26.67 3.68 -6.85
N ASP A 67 26.64 4.90 -7.38
CA ASP A 67 26.96 6.13 -6.63
C ASP A 67 25.80 6.50 -5.70
N ARG A 68 24.56 6.31 -6.15
CA ARG A 68 23.35 6.60 -5.37
C ARG A 68 22.32 5.49 -5.57
N ILE A 69 21.66 5.13 -4.46
CA ILE A 69 20.50 4.25 -4.47
C ILE A 69 19.28 5.10 -4.14
N LEU A 70 18.29 5.02 -5.01
CA LEU A 70 17.06 5.79 -4.94
C LEU A 70 15.90 4.83 -4.70
N LEU A 71 14.91 5.21 -3.91
CA LEU A 71 13.76 4.38 -3.55
C LEU A 71 12.47 5.15 -3.78
N ASN A 72 11.53 4.52 -4.47
CA ASN A 72 10.12 4.85 -4.43
C ASN A 72 9.37 3.66 -3.81
N ALA A 73 8.42 3.92 -2.92
CA ALA A 73 7.62 2.87 -2.32
C ALA A 73 6.19 3.35 -2.07
N ARG A 74 5.23 2.44 -2.17
CA ARG A 74 3.81 2.71 -1.88
C ARG A 74 3.16 1.50 -1.21
N ALA A 75 2.21 1.74 -0.31
CA ALA A 75 1.35 0.68 0.19
C ALA A 75 0.33 0.27 -0.89
N LEU A 76 -0.15 -0.98 -0.86
CA LEU A 76 -1.22 -1.43 -1.74
C LEU A 76 -2.47 -0.56 -1.59
N GLY A 77 -3.18 -0.33 -2.69
CA GLY A 77 -4.35 0.56 -2.72
C GLY A 77 -5.50 0.14 -1.79
N VAL A 78 -5.55 -1.13 -1.39
CA VAL A 78 -6.54 -1.65 -0.42
C VAL A 78 -6.45 -1.00 0.96
N TYR A 79 -5.29 -0.47 1.33
CA TYR A 79 -5.11 0.32 2.56
C TYR A 79 -5.62 1.76 2.42
N GLY A 80 -6.27 2.09 1.29
CA GLY A 80 -6.48 3.45 0.87
C GLY A 80 -5.18 4.08 0.44
N ALA A 81 -5.01 5.36 0.73
CA ALA A 81 -3.81 6.02 0.28
C ALA A 81 -2.59 5.69 1.14
N SER A 82 -1.42 5.69 0.50
CA SER A 82 -0.20 5.21 1.14
C SER A 82 0.21 6.12 2.30
N PRO A 83 0.67 5.54 3.44
CA PRO A 83 1.30 6.29 4.52
C PRO A 83 2.72 6.74 4.16
N ILE A 84 3.31 6.19 3.09
CA ILE A 84 4.70 6.44 2.69
C ILE A 84 4.77 7.79 1.99
N PRO A 85 5.60 8.74 2.46
CA PRO A 85 5.76 10.03 1.82
C PRO A 85 6.17 9.90 0.35
N GLN A 86 5.45 10.62 -0.53
CA GLN A 86 5.73 10.68 -1.98
C GLN A 86 6.39 12.02 -2.34
N ASN A 87 7.39 12.45 -1.55
CA ASN A 87 8.04 13.75 -1.66
C ASN A 87 9.55 13.65 -1.96
N GLY A 88 9.97 12.56 -2.59
CA GLY A 88 11.35 12.36 -3.05
C GLY A 88 11.82 13.44 -4.03
N SER A 89 13.10 13.78 -3.96
CA SER A 89 13.72 14.86 -4.75
C SER A 89 14.02 14.47 -6.20
N ASP A 90 14.25 13.19 -6.47
CA ASP A 90 14.63 12.70 -7.79
C ASP A 90 13.40 12.22 -8.54
N THR A 91 13.07 12.86 -9.67
CA THR A 91 11.98 12.36 -10.53
C THR A 91 12.53 11.35 -11.53
N LEU A 92 12.07 10.10 -11.44
CA LEU A 92 12.45 9.01 -12.35
C LEU A 92 11.23 8.31 -12.92
N CYS A 93 11.43 7.56 -13.99
CA CYS A 93 10.36 6.84 -14.66
C CYS A 93 10.07 5.50 -13.99
N ILE A 94 8.77 5.21 -13.85
CA ILE A 94 8.21 3.93 -13.44
C ILE A 94 7.23 3.43 -14.52
N ALA A 95 6.86 2.16 -14.46
CA ALA A 95 5.77 1.61 -15.28
C ALA A 95 4.69 0.97 -14.38
N PRO A 96 3.49 0.70 -14.92
CA PRO A 96 2.38 0.13 -14.14
C PRO A 96 2.65 -1.27 -13.59
N ASP A 97 3.18 -2.16 -14.43
CA ASP A 97 3.52 -3.55 -14.11
C ASP A 97 5.00 -3.68 -13.71
N ASN A 98 5.47 -4.90 -13.44
CA ASN A 98 6.89 -5.15 -13.22
C ASN A 98 7.73 -4.70 -14.42
N PHE A 99 8.80 -3.96 -14.15
CA PHE A 99 9.56 -3.20 -15.12
C PHE A 99 11.05 -3.13 -14.80
N VAL A 100 11.82 -2.90 -15.86
CA VAL A 100 13.20 -2.45 -15.82
C VAL A 100 13.35 -1.37 -16.89
N ILE A 101 13.82 -0.18 -16.52
CA ILE A 101 14.00 0.97 -17.40
C ILE A 101 15.45 1.43 -17.29
N ALA A 102 16.22 1.29 -18.37
CA ALA A 102 17.64 1.66 -18.37
C ALA A 102 17.89 3.18 -18.43
N ALA A 103 16.96 3.95 -19.02
CA ALA A 103 17.08 5.41 -19.20
C ALA A 103 15.98 6.14 -18.41
N ALA A 104 16.04 6.07 -17.09
CA ALA A 104 14.94 6.44 -16.21
C ALA A 104 14.74 7.97 -16.03
N ARG A 105 15.57 8.81 -16.67
CA ARG A 105 15.43 10.28 -16.63
C ARG A 105 14.51 10.83 -17.74
N GLN A 106 14.09 10.01 -18.70
CA GLN A 106 13.21 10.42 -19.81
C GLN A 106 12.09 9.41 -20.03
N CYS A 107 10.87 9.74 -19.57
CA CYS A 107 9.76 8.78 -19.62
C CYS A 107 9.19 8.67 -21.02
N ARG A 108 8.87 7.45 -21.45
CA ARG A 108 8.38 7.13 -22.81
C ARG A 108 7.23 6.13 -22.74
N GLY A 109 6.32 6.18 -23.72
CA GLY A 109 5.22 5.22 -23.83
C GLY A 109 4.29 5.27 -22.62
N ASN A 110 4.14 4.14 -21.92
CA ASN A 110 3.29 3.99 -20.73
C ASN A 110 4.01 4.32 -19.40
N GLN A 111 5.23 4.87 -19.47
CA GLN A 111 5.99 5.24 -18.28
C GLN A 111 5.48 6.55 -17.69
N THR A 112 5.51 6.65 -16.36
CA THR A 112 5.11 7.87 -15.64
C THR A 112 6.24 8.35 -14.74
N PRO A 113 6.44 9.67 -14.60
CA PRO A 113 7.38 10.22 -13.63
C PRO A 113 6.89 9.93 -12.21
N ALA A 114 7.79 9.53 -11.33
CA ALA A 114 7.55 9.34 -9.91
C ALA A 114 8.72 9.88 -9.07
N PRO A 115 8.45 10.37 -7.85
CA PRO A 115 9.49 10.87 -6.96
C PRO A 115 10.22 9.71 -6.27
N PHE A 116 11.54 9.77 -6.25
CA PHE A 116 12.41 8.84 -5.54
C PHE A 116 13.23 9.58 -4.50
N THR A 117 13.46 8.92 -3.37
CA THR A 117 14.27 9.41 -2.26
C THR A 117 15.58 8.64 -2.23
N GLN A 118 16.70 9.35 -2.06
CA GLN A 118 17.97 8.67 -1.86
C GLN A 118 18.00 7.95 -0.52
N ILE A 119 18.42 6.68 -0.55
CA ILE A 119 18.60 5.85 0.64
C ILE A 119 20.06 5.43 0.78
N THR A 120 20.44 5.16 2.01
CA THR A 120 21.77 4.63 2.35
C THR A 120 21.58 3.32 3.09
N PRO A 121 21.57 2.17 2.38
CA PRO A 121 21.47 0.86 2.99
C PRO A 121 22.65 0.56 3.91
N THR A 122 22.38 -0.16 4.98
CA THR A 122 23.40 -0.63 5.92
C THR A 122 24.03 -1.93 5.39
N ARG A 123 25.35 -2.03 5.44
CA ARG A 123 26.08 -3.26 5.11
C ARG A 123 26.09 -4.21 6.30
N THR A 124 25.67 -5.45 6.09
CA THR A 124 25.75 -6.54 7.08
C THR A 124 27.08 -7.29 6.98
N ASP A 125 27.37 -8.13 7.98
CA ASP A 125 28.63 -8.89 8.08
C ASP A 125 28.86 -9.84 6.89
N ASP A 126 27.78 -10.35 6.29
CA ASP A 126 27.81 -11.20 5.09
C ASP A 126 28.01 -10.41 3.78
N GLY A 127 28.12 -9.08 3.86
CA GLY A 127 28.31 -8.17 2.74
C GLY A 127 27.01 -7.71 2.06
N THR A 128 25.84 -8.21 2.47
CA THR A 128 24.53 -7.76 1.96
C THR A 128 24.30 -6.29 2.34
N LEU A 129 23.70 -5.51 1.44
CA LEU A 129 23.17 -4.19 1.73
C LEU A 129 21.69 -4.30 2.09
N VAL A 130 21.28 -3.74 3.23
CA VAL A 130 19.90 -3.81 3.72
C VAL A 130 19.36 -2.42 4.01
N ALA A 131 18.19 -2.11 3.45
CA ALA A 131 17.41 -0.94 3.80
C ALA A 131 16.05 -1.35 4.37
N TYR A 132 15.60 -0.63 5.40
CA TYR A 132 14.32 -0.91 6.07
C TYR A 132 13.29 0.14 5.69
N LEU A 133 12.12 -0.33 5.27
CA LEU A 133 10.89 0.44 5.24
C LEU A 133 10.27 0.34 6.62
N ALA A 134 10.14 1.46 7.33
CA ALA A 134 9.58 1.51 8.68
C ALA A 134 8.54 2.62 8.78
N GLU A 135 7.61 2.46 9.73
CA GLU A 135 6.65 3.51 10.11
C GLU A 135 6.98 4.06 11.50
N ASP A 136 6.32 5.16 11.89
CA ASP A 136 6.57 5.88 13.14
C ASP A 136 6.43 5.02 14.41
N SER A 137 5.72 3.90 14.32
CA SER A 137 5.57 2.93 15.43
C SER A 137 6.83 2.09 15.69
N GLU A 138 7.85 2.17 14.82
CA GLU A 138 9.16 1.52 14.97
C GLU A 138 9.09 0.03 15.30
N TYR A 139 8.17 -0.69 14.66
CA TYR A 139 8.02 -2.13 14.87
C TYR A 139 9.30 -2.90 14.57
N ASP A 140 9.59 -3.93 15.37
CA ASP A 140 10.47 -5.00 14.95
C ASP A 140 9.79 -5.91 13.90
N ASP A 141 10.49 -6.94 13.43
CA ASP A 141 9.97 -7.81 12.37
C ASP A 141 8.72 -8.60 12.85
N GLU A 142 8.67 -9.06 14.10
CA GLU A 142 7.53 -9.81 14.63
C GLU A 142 6.31 -8.91 14.83
N GLN A 143 6.54 -7.73 15.42
CA GLN A 143 5.52 -6.71 15.62
C GLN A 143 4.95 -6.23 14.28
N ALA A 144 5.79 -5.97 13.27
CA ALA A 144 5.33 -5.53 11.96
C ALA A 144 4.40 -6.57 11.32
N ARG A 145 4.71 -7.86 11.50
CA ARG A 145 3.86 -8.95 11.04
C ARG A 145 2.48 -8.89 11.67
N LEU A 146 2.42 -8.86 13.00
CA LEU A 146 1.16 -8.85 13.75
C LEU A 146 0.36 -7.57 13.50
N ALA A 147 1.04 -6.42 13.44
CA ALA A 147 0.43 -5.14 13.12
C ALA A 147 -0.19 -5.15 11.72
N GLY A 148 0.47 -5.78 10.74
CA GLY A 148 -0.10 -5.99 9.41
C GLY A 148 -1.37 -6.84 9.41
N ILE A 149 -1.43 -7.87 10.25
CA ILE A 149 -2.63 -8.71 10.43
C ILE A 149 -3.75 -7.88 11.07
N GLN A 150 -3.47 -7.20 12.19
CA GLN A 150 -4.42 -6.33 12.89
C GLN A 150 -5.03 -5.30 11.93
N ARG A 151 -4.18 -4.61 11.13
CA ARG A 151 -4.63 -3.62 10.15
C ARG A 151 -5.60 -4.21 9.13
N LEU A 152 -5.29 -5.37 8.56
CA LEU A 152 -6.18 -6.03 7.59
C LEU A 152 -7.46 -6.57 8.24
N LEU A 153 -7.41 -7.01 9.50
CA LEU A 153 -8.60 -7.40 10.26
C LEU A 153 -9.52 -6.19 10.50
N VAL A 154 -8.97 -5.03 10.85
CA VAL A 154 -9.75 -3.78 10.99
C VAL A 154 -10.39 -3.40 9.65
N ILE A 155 -9.65 -3.45 8.55
CA ILE A 155 -10.18 -3.22 7.20
C ILE A 155 -11.29 -4.22 6.84
N ALA A 156 -11.16 -5.48 7.29
CA ALA A 156 -12.18 -6.50 7.13
C ALA A 156 -13.41 -6.32 8.05
N GLY A 157 -13.39 -5.33 8.94
CA GLY A 157 -14.50 -5.00 9.86
C GLY A 157 -14.47 -5.74 11.21
N TYR A 158 -13.33 -6.28 11.63
CA TYR A 158 -13.16 -6.94 12.93
C TYR A 158 -12.53 -5.98 13.96
N ASP A 159 -12.89 -6.12 15.25
CA ASP A 159 -12.24 -5.36 16.34
C ASP A 159 -10.85 -5.93 16.65
N ALA A 160 -9.84 -5.44 15.92
CA ALA A 160 -8.43 -5.75 16.14
C ALA A 160 -7.61 -4.49 16.47
N ALA A 161 -8.26 -3.43 16.96
CA ALA A 161 -7.60 -2.21 17.41
C ALA A 161 -7.17 -2.30 18.88
N PRO A 162 -6.06 -1.62 19.27
CA PRO A 162 -5.17 -0.81 18.43
C PRO A 162 -4.28 -1.67 17.50
N ILE A 163 -3.73 -1.03 16.45
CA ILE A 163 -2.70 -1.65 15.59
C ILE A 163 -1.35 -1.41 16.29
N ASP A 164 -0.94 -2.34 17.13
CA ASP A 164 0.22 -2.22 18.01
C ASP A 164 1.25 -3.35 17.84
N GLY A 165 0.95 -4.34 16.99
CA GLY A 165 1.83 -5.49 16.79
C GLY A 165 1.86 -6.46 17.97
N VAL A 166 0.93 -6.36 18.92
CA VAL A 166 0.85 -7.22 20.10
C VAL A 166 -0.18 -8.33 19.90
N ASP A 167 0.24 -9.57 20.14
CA ASP A 167 -0.68 -10.71 20.15
C ASP A 167 -1.48 -10.76 21.47
N GLY A 168 -2.73 -10.29 21.41
CA GLY A 168 -3.64 -10.25 22.56
C GLY A 168 -4.99 -10.91 22.27
N PRO A 169 -5.85 -11.10 23.30
CA PRO A 169 -7.13 -11.80 23.15
C PRO A 169 -8.06 -11.21 22.08
N LYS A 170 -8.00 -9.88 21.88
CA LYS A 170 -8.73 -9.20 20.80
C LYS A 170 -8.23 -9.62 19.41
N THR A 171 -6.93 -9.52 19.17
CA THR A 171 -6.28 -9.92 17.91
C THR A 171 -6.59 -11.39 17.60
N GLN A 172 -6.45 -12.28 18.60
CA GLN A 172 -6.71 -13.71 18.45
C GLN A 172 -8.19 -14.00 18.14
N GLY A 173 -9.11 -13.33 18.85
CA GLY A 173 -10.55 -13.46 18.62
C GLY A 173 -10.96 -12.98 17.22
N ALA A 174 -10.46 -11.82 16.79
CA ALA A 174 -10.69 -11.26 15.46
C ALA A 174 -10.12 -12.16 14.36
N LEU A 175 -8.89 -12.65 14.53
CA LEU A 175 -8.24 -13.55 13.57
C LEU A 175 -9.00 -14.87 13.44
N SER A 176 -9.37 -15.50 14.56
CA SER A 176 -10.17 -16.74 14.56
C SER A 176 -11.52 -16.55 13.85
N ALA A 177 -12.21 -15.45 14.14
CA ALA A 177 -13.48 -15.12 13.49
C ALA A 177 -13.30 -14.86 11.98
N PHE A 178 -12.23 -14.17 11.58
CA PHE A 178 -11.88 -13.98 10.18
C PHE A 178 -11.63 -15.30 9.46
N LEU A 179 -10.75 -16.15 9.99
CA LEU A 179 -10.42 -17.45 9.39
C LEU A 179 -11.68 -18.30 9.23
N LYS A 180 -12.52 -18.40 10.27
CA LYS A 180 -13.79 -19.12 10.23
C LYS A 180 -14.74 -18.58 9.15
N SER A 181 -14.89 -17.25 9.06
CA SER A 181 -15.79 -16.62 8.08
C SER A 181 -15.35 -16.86 6.62
N ARG A 182 -14.05 -17.07 6.41
CA ARG A 182 -13.45 -17.28 5.09
C ARG A 182 -13.16 -18.76 4.79
N GLY A 183 -13.51 -19.67 5.71
CA GLY A 183 -13.24 -21.11 5.55
C GLY A 183 -11.75 -21.45 5.50
N LEU A 184 -10.91 -20.68 6.19
CA LEU A 184 -9.46 -20.83 6.21
C LEU A 184 -9.01 -21.64 7.44
N ALA A 185 -8.04 -22.53 7.24
CA ALA A 185 -7.41 -23.30 8.32
C ALA A 185 -6.39 -22.42 9.09
N ALA A 186 -6.16 -22.72 10.37
CA ALA A 186 -5.32 -21.88 11.24
C ALA A 186 -3.85 -21.83 10.79
N GLU A 187 -3.37 -22.89 10.14
CA GLU A 187 -1.98 -23.03 9.69
C GLU A 187 -1.62 -22.02 8.59
N ILE A 188 -2.62 -21.49 7.87
CA ILE A 188 -2.38 -20.47 6.83
C ILE A 188 -1.75 -19.21 7.41
N VAL A 189 -1.96 -18.93 8.70
CA VAL A 189 -1.42 -17.74 9.38
C VAL A 189 0.11 -17.74 9.34
N GLN A 190 0.76 -18.89 9.36
CA GLN A 190 2.23 -18.98 9.29
C GLN A 190 2.76 -19.09 7.86
N SER A 191 1.88 -19.17 6.86
CA SER A 191 2.29 -19.28 5.47
C SER A 191 2.83 -17.95 4.92
N GLN A 192 3.79 -18.03 4.00
CA GLN A 192 4.31 -16.86 3.28
C GLN A 192 3.23 -16.15 2.45
N ASN A 193 2.16 -16.86 2.07
CA ASN A 193 1.08 -16.31 1.27
C ASN A 193 -0.08 -15.73 2.11
N PHE A 194 0.06 -15.68 3.44
CA PHE A 194 -1.04 -15.26 4.31
C PHE A 194 -1.54 -13.85 4.01
N PHE A 195 -0.63 -12.90 3.78
CA PHE A 195 -1.01 -11.53 3.44
C PHE A 195 -1.72 -11.46 2.08
N THR A 196 -1.29 -12.22 1.08
CA THR A 196 -2.03 -12.34 -0.19
C THR A 196 -3.45 -12.83 0.05
N THR A 197 -3.63 -13.89 0.84
CA THR A 197 -4.95 -14.43 1.21
C THR A 197 -5.81 -13.39 1.92
N MET A 198 -5.26 -12.65 2.89
CA MET A 198 -6.00 -11.60 3.59
C MET A 198 -6.40 -10.46 2.65
N ILE A 199 -5.49 -10.01 1.78
CA ILE A 199 -5.72 -8.94 0.80
C ILE A 199 -6.85 -9.35 -0.17
N ASP A 200 -6.79 -10.57 -0.70
CA ASP A 200 -7.84 -11.08 -1.59
C ASP A 200 -9.18 -11.24 -0.87
N ALA A 201 -9.16 -11.59 0.42
CA ALA A 201 -10.36 -11.71 1.24
C ALA A 201 -11.00 -10.35 1.53
N VAL A 202 -10.21 -9.31 1.82
CA VAL A 202 -10.73 -7.94 2.00
C VAL A 202 -11.18 -7.34 0.68
N GLN A 203 -10.62 -7.73 -0.46
CA GLN A 203 -11.13 -7.26 -1.77
C GLN A 203 -12.44 -7.94 -2.20
N LYS A 204 -12.97 -8.89 -1.41
CA LYS A 204 -14.29 -9.49 -1.64
C LYS A 204 -15.33 -8.76 -0.80
N PRO A 205 -16.56 -8.57 -1.32
CA PRO A 205 -17.67 -8.01 -0.54
C PRO A 205 -17.77 -8.65 0.85
N SER A 206 -17.93 -7.80 1.87
CA SER A 206 -18.16 -8.24 3.24
C SER A 206 -19.63 -8.07 3.60
N SER A 207 -20.13 -8.93 4.48
CA SER A 207 -21.43 -8.76 5.12
C SER A 207 -21.41 -7.68 6.21
N THR A 208 -20.24 -7.13 6.54
CA THR A 208 -20.02 -6.09 7.54
C THR A 208 -19.29 -4.89 6.94
N GLY A 209 -19.62 -3.69 7.40
CA GLY A 209 -18.95 -2.46 6.98
C GLY A 209 -19.31 -2.00 5.55
N LEU A 210 -18.69 -0.90 5.12
CA LEU A 210 -18.87 -0.37 3.78
C LEU A 210 -17.89 -1.08 2.83
N THR A 211 -18.39 -1.51 1.68
CA THR A 211 -17.58 -1.99 0.55
C THR A 211 -17.89 -1.14 -0.67
N TRP A 212 -16.86 -0.67 -1.35
CA TRP A 212 -16.98 -0.14 -2.70
C TRP A 212 -16.52 -1.18 -3.71
N CYS A 213 -17.29 -1.42 -4.75
CA CYS A 213 -16.89 -2.27 -5.87
C CYS A 213 -16.94 -1.47 -7.16
N ASN A 214 -15.84 -1.49 -7.91
CA ASN A 214 -15.75 -0.83 -9.20
C ASN A 214 -16.09 -1.81 -10.33
N ASP A 215 -17.33 -1.73 -10.82
CA ASP A 215 -17.80 -2.51 -11.97
C ASP A 215 -17.61 -1.75 -13.30
N THR A 216 -16.91 -0.62 -13.30
CA THR A 216 -16.60 0.17 -14.51
C THR A 216 -15.26 -0.24 -15.12
N PRO A 217 -15.00 0.08 -16.41
CA PRO A 217 -13.67 -0.12 -17.01
C PRO A 217 -12.66 0.97 -16.60
N HIS A 218 -13.03 1.91 -15.74
CA HIS A 218 -12.24 3.08 -15.39
C HIS A 218 -11.69 2.97 -13.97
N LYS A 219 -10.59 3.68 -13.69
CA LYS A 219 -10.11 3.82 -12.31
C LYS A 219 -11.09 4.72 -11.55
N ILE A 220 -11.42 4.37 -10.32
CA ILE A 220 -12.27 5.20 -9.46
C ILE A 220 -11.44 5.77 -8.32
N MET A 221 -11.61 7.06 -8.06
CA MET A 221 -11.19 7.71 -6.82
C MET A 221 -12.40 7.93 -5.94
N ALA A 222 -12.37 7.39 -4.72
CA ALA A 222 -13.47 7.44 -3.77
C ALA A 222 -13.08 8.14 -2.47
N ALA A 223 -14.07 8.65 -1.76
CA ALA A 223 -13.94 9.25 -0.45
C ALA A 223 -15.10 8.80 0.43
N VAL A 224 -14.84 8.66 1.73
CA VAL A 224 -15.82 8.32 2.76
C VAL A 224 -15.92 9.48 3.74
N ALA A 225 -17.10 9.68 4.33
CA ALA A 225 -17.22 10.52 5.50
C ALA A 225 -18.05 9.84 6.58
N THR A 226 -17.68 10.05 7.83
CA THR A 226 -18.35 9.48 9.00
C THR A 226 -18.83 10.60 9.91
N ASP A 227 -20.08 10.50 10.36
CA ASP A 227 -20.71 11.39 11.34
C ASP A 227 -20.93 10.61 12.64
N ASP A 228 -20.26 11.00 13.72
CA ASP A 228 -20.43 10.40 15.06
C ASP A 228 -21.53 11.11 15.89
N GLY A 229 -22.18 12.13 15.33
CA GLY A 229 -23.14 13.00 15.98
C GLY A 229 -22.54 14.23 16.66
N LYS A 230 -21.21 14.36 16.67
CA LYS A 230 -20.47 15.55 17.14
C LYS A 230 -19.75 16.22 15.98
N ALA A 231 -19.09 15.44 15.13
CA ALA A 231 -18.32 15.93 13.99
C ALA A 231 -18.51 15.02 12.77
N VAL A 232 -18.33 15.63 11.59
CA VAL A 232 -18.27 14.89 10.32
C VAL A 232 -16.83 14.92 9.80
N THR A 233 -16.21 13.75 9.70
CA THR A 233 -14.85 13.61 9.20
C THR A 233 -14.88 12.99 7.80
N SER A 234 -14.35 13.69 6.80
CA SER A 234 -14.16 13.19 5.44
C SER A 234 -12.72 12.71 5.23
N ARG A 235 -12.57 11.57 4.55
CA ARG A 235 -11.29 10.93 4.24
C ARG A 235 -11.25 10.49 2.78
N GLY A 236 -10.12 10.69 2.12
CA GLY A 236 -9.89 10.31 0.73
C GLY A 236 -8.44 10.60 0.32
N TRP A 237 -8.00 10.34 -0.90
CA TRP A 237 -8.68 9.58 -1.94
C TRP A 237 -8.30 8.10 -1.88
N TYR A 238 -9.28 7.22 -2.04
CA TYR A 238 -9.11 5.79 -2.15
C TYR A 238 -9.18 5.40 -3.61
N ARG A 239 -8.17 4.71 -4.11
CA ARG A 239 -8.16 4.22 -5.49
C ARG A 239 -8.79 2.83 -5.55
N ILE A 240 -9.71 2.64 -6.48
CA ILE A 240 -10.34 1.36 -6.77
C ILE A 240 -10.14 1.04 -8.25
N ASP A 241 -9.29 0.06 -8.54
CA ASP A 241 -9.04 -0.38 -9.90
C ASP A 241 -10.25 -1.12 -10.50
N PRO A 242 -10.40 -1.15 -11.83
CA PRO A 242 -11.46 -1.89 -12.51
C PRO A 242 -11.60 -3.34 -12.01
N GLY A 243 -12.83 -3.75 -11.69
CA GLY A 243 -13.14 -5.10 -11.20
C GLY A 243 -12.69 -5.40 -9.77
N LYS A 244 -12.18 -4.41 -9.03
CA LYS A 244 -11.77 -4.56 -7.62
C LYS A 244 -12.80 -3.97 -6.68
N CYS A 245 -12.82 -4.51 -5.46
CA CYS A 245 -13.51 -3.89 -4.35
C CYS A 245 -12.51 -3.42 -3.28
N LEU A 246 -12.92 -2.42 -2.51
CA LEU A 246 -12.15 -1.82 -1.44
C LEU A 246 -13.07 -1.50 -0.26
N HIS A 247 -12.59 -1.76 0.96
CA HIS A 247 -13.26 -1.39 2.20
C HIS A 247 -12.60 -0.13 2.75
N PRO A 248 -13.27 1.04 2.72
CA PRO A 248 -12.72 2.22 3.35
C PRO A 248 -12.66 2.04 4.87
N ASP A 249 -11.69 2.71 5.50
CA ASP A 249 -11.55 2.71 6.95
C ASP A 249 -12.67 3.54 7.60
N VAL A 250 -13.74 2.83 7.99
CA VAL A 250 -14.86 3.36 8.76
C VAL A 250 -14.65 2.94 10.22
N ILE A 251 -14.06 3.85 11.00
CA ILE A 251 -13.69 3.59 12.39
C ILE A 251 -14.93 3.67 13.28
N GLY A 252 -15.08 2.69 14.17
CA GLY A 252 -16.12 2.66 15.21
C GLY A 252 -17.53 2.38 14.66
N GLN A 253 -18.54 2.95 15.31
CA GLN A 253 -19.96 2.85 14.90
C GLN A 253 -20.51 4.26 14.64
N PRO A 254 -20.23 4.86 13.48
CA PRO A 254 -20.74 6.18 13.15
C PRO A 254 -22.27 6.15 13.04
N LYS A 255 -22.91 7.26 13.41
CA LYS A 255 -24.36 7.44 13.26
C LYS A 255 -24.77 7.48 11.79
N GLN A 256 -23.93 8.06 10.95
CA GLN A 256 -24.15 8.13 9.50
C GLN A 256 -22.82 7.99 8.75
N VAL A 257 -22.86 7.25 7.65
CA VAL A 257 -21.75 7.13 6.69
C VAL A 257 -22.17 7.81 5.39
N TYR A 258 -21.25 8.51 4.75
CA TYR A 258 -21.42 9.08 3.42
C TYR A 258 -20.32 8.60 2.48
N SER A 259 -20.62 8.54 1.19
CA SER A 259 -19.68 8.11 0.16
C SER A 259 -19.73 9.04 -1.05
N PHE A 260 -18.57 9.29 -1.62
CA PHE A 260 -18.40 9.88 -2.94
C PHE A 260 -17.43 9.02 -3.76
N ALA A 261 -17.64 8.95 -5.06
CA ALA A 261 -16.70 8.34 -5.99
C ALA A 261 -16.74 9.03 -7.35
N GLU A 262 -15.62 9.09 -8.05
CA GLU A 262 -15.49 9.65 -9.39
C GLU A 262 -14.56 8.78 -10.25
N ALA A 263 -14.94 8.55 -11.51
CA ALA A 263 -14.10 7.86 -12.47
C ALA A 263 -13.04 8.81 -13.04
N ILE A 264 -11.78 8.37 -13.12
CA ILE A 264 -10.64 9.16 -13.61
C ILE A 264 -9.90 8.48 -14.76
N ASP A 265 -9.27 9.30 -15.62
CA ASP A 265 -8.43 8.85 -16.72
C ASP A 265 -6.97 8.56 -16.30
N GLY A 266 -6.10 8.30 -17.28
CA GLY A 266 -4.67 8.04 -17.03
C GLY A 266 -3.88 9.24 -16.48
N GLU A 267 -4.41 10.45 -16.61
CA GLU A 267 -3.84 11.72 -16.15
C GLU A 267 -4.53 12.23 -14.86
N ASN A 268 -5.32 11.38 -14.19
CA ASN A 268 -6.11 11.70 -13.01
C ASN A 268 -7.19 12.79 -13.24
N ARG A 269 -7.68 12.94 -14.47
CA ARG A 269 -8.79 13.86 -14.77
C ARG A 269 -10.12 13.11 -14.71
N ALA A 270 -11.16 13.79 -14.23
CA ALA A 270 -12.52 13.26 -14.20
C ALA A 270 -12.98 12.84 -15.62
N ILE A 271 -13.40 11.58 -15.73
CA ILE A 271 -14.03 11.06 -16.94
C ILE A 271 -15.44 11.62 -17.04
N LYS A 272 -15.82 12.06 -18.24
CA LYS A 272 -17.16 12.55 -18.51
C LYS A 272 -18.02 11.49 -19.19
N TYR A 273 -19.27 11.39 -18.77
CA TYR A 273 -20.33 10.64 -19.45
C TYR A 273 -21.50 11.59 -19.72
N ARG A 274 -21.86 11.76 -21.01
CA ARG A 274 -22.88 12.73 -21.46
C ARG A 274 -22.62 14.15 -20.92
N ASP A 275 -21.39 14.63 -21.11
CA ASP A 275 -20.87 15.95 -20.70
C ASP A 275 -20.83 16.26 -19.20
N LYS A 276 -21.22 15.30 -18.35
CA LYS A 276 -21.12 15.42 -16.89
C LYS A 276 -20.02 14.51 -16.36
N PRO A 277 -19.34 14.88 -15.25
CA PRO A 277 -18.43 13.96 -14.58
C PRO A 277 -19.15 12.65 -14.22
N LEU A 278 -18.51 11.53 -14.51
CA LEU A 278 -18.98 10.21 -14.12
C LEU A 278 -18.65 10.00 -12.65
N ASN A 279 -19.61 10.37 -11.78
CA ASN A 279 -19.46 10.28 -10.34
C ASN A 279 -20.71 9.69 -9.66
N TRP A 280 -20.50 9.21 -8.44
CA TRP A 280 -21.51 8.65 -7.54
C TRP A 280 -21.45 9.45 -6.25
N GLY A 281 -22.16 10.57 -6.24
CA GLY A 281 -22.24 11.51 -5.13
C GLY A 281 -23.69 11.81 -4.74
N GLY A 282 -23.86 12.75 -3.82
CA GLY A 282 -25.17 13.13 -3.29
C GLY A 282 -25.21 14.56 -2.77
N PRO A 283 -26.27 14.95 -2.05
CA PRO A 283 -26.52 16.35 -1.72
C PRO A 283 -25.62 16.90 -0.60
N LYS A 284 -24.97 16.04 0.21
CA LYS A 284 -24.19 16.48 1.37
C LYS A 284 -22.84 17.04 0.92
N GLN A 285 -22.71 18.35 0.87
CA GLN A 285 -21.43 19.01 0.56
C GLN A 285 -20.44 18.82 1.71
N LEU A 286 -19.25 18.29 1.41
CA LEU A 286 -18.15 18.09 2.36
C LEU A 286 -16.82 18.52 1.75
N CYS A 287 -15.90 18.96 2.60
CA CYS A 287 -14.58 19.42 2.19
C CYS A 287 -13.68 18.26 1.80
N THR A 288 -12.93 18.49 0.72
CA THR A 288 -11.93 17.61 0.12
C THR A 288 -10.77 18.45 -0.42
N ARG A 289 -9.74 17.80 -0.95
CA ARG A 289 -8.64 18.45 -1.68
C ARG A 289 -8.08 17.46 -2.70
N ASP A 290 -7.22 17.92 -3.60
CA ASP A 290 -6.72 17.11 -4.71
C ASP A 290 -5.79 15.97 -4.24
N SER A 291 -5.02 16.22 -3.19
CA SER A 291 -4.19 15.21 -2.53
C SER A 291 -4.99 14.40 -1.51
N LYS A 292 -4.40 13.30 -1.00
CA LYS A 292 -4.97 12.56 0.13
C LYS A 292 -5.26 13.50 1.32
N PHE A 293 -6.35 13.27 2.03
CA PHE A 293 -6.83 14.10 3.12
C PHE A 293 -7.59 13.33 4.20
N GLU A 294 -7.56 13.92 5.39
CA GLU A 294 -8.52 13.74 6.47
C GLU A 294 -8.92 15.13 6.96
N ILE A 295 -10.21 15.44 6.96
CA ILE A 295 -10.72 16.76 7.29
C ILE A 295 -11.92 16.58 8.23
N SER A 296 -11.86 17.14 9.43
CA SER A 296 -12.98 17.13 10.40
C SER A 296 -13.77 18.44 10.41
N GLU A 297 -13.17 19.52 9.93
CA GLU A 297 -13.82 20.83 9.82
C GLU A 297 -14.41 20.97 8.40
N GLN A 298 -15.73 20.85 8.30
CA GLN A 298 -16.46 20.85 7.03
C GLN A 298 -17.00 22.23 6.62
N GLY A 299 -16.76 23.26 7.43
CA GLY A 299 -17.14 24.64 7.14
C GLY A 299 -16.18 25.32 6.16
N ASP A 300 -16.74 26.23 5.37
CA ASP A 300 -16.02 27.19 4.53
C ASP A 300 -14.88 26.58 3.70
N CYS A 301 -15.13 25.44 3.03
CA CYS A 301 -14.09 24.71 2.30
C CYS A 301 -13.27 25.62 1.36
N GLY A 302 -13.97 26.46 0.58
CA GLY A 302 -13.32 27.33 -0.41
C GLY A 302 -12.36 28.36 0.19
N THR A 303 -12.69 28.97 1.33
CA THR A 303 -11.81 29.96 1.98
C THR A 303 -10.55 29.33 2.55
N ARG A 304 -10.60 28.02 2.80
CA ARG A 304 -9.51 27.20 3.33
C ARG A 304 -8.70 26.49 2.23
N GLY A 305 -8.95 26.83 0.95
CA GLY A 305 -8.28 26.20 -0.20
C GLY A 305 -8.69 24.74 -0.43
N LEU A 306 -9.88 24.36 0.04
CA LEU A 306 -10.46 23.03 -0.10
C LEU A 306 -11.62 23.05 -1.11
N ALA A 307 -11.89 21.91 -1.74
CA ALA A 307 -13.03 21.73 -2.63
C ALA A 307 -14.24 21.20 -1.85
N ALA A 308 -15.43 21.78 -2.08
CA ALA A 308 -16.69 21.21 -1.61
C ALA A 308 -17.26 20.27 -2.68
N ILE A 309 -17.44 18.99 -2.33
CA ILE A 309 -18.06 18.00 -3.22
C ILE A 309 -19.22 17.31 -2.53
N GLY A 310 -20.16 16.80 -3.33
CA GLY A 310 -21.40 16.20 -2.83
C GLY A 310 -21.29 14.71 -2.53
N PHE A 311 -21.38 14.31 -1.27
CA PHE A 311 -21.42 12.90 -0.85
C PHE A 311 -22.87 12.39 -0.72
N ALA A 312 -23.06 11.11 -1.04
CA ALA A 312 -24.32 10.39 -0.87
C ALA A 312 -24.39 9.70 0.50
N PRO A 313 -25.52 9.74 1.20
CA PRO A 313 -25.70 8.96 2.42
C PRO A 313 -25.69 7.45 2.10
N VAL A 314 -25.04 6.68 2.95
CA VAL A 314 -24.96 5.22 2.88
C VAL A 314 -25.82 4.64 3.98
N ASP A 315 -26.80 3.83 3.60
CA ASP A 315 -27.59 3.07 4.55
C ASP A 315 -26.81 1.86 5.06
N MET A 316 -26.43 1.91 6.33
CA MET A 316 -25.63 0.90 7.05
C MET A 316 -26.50 0.05 7.99
N SER A 317 -27.83 0.16 7.94
CA SER A 317 -28.76 -0.51 8.88
C SER A 317 -28.67 -2.04 8.88
N SER A 318 -28.23 -2.66 7.78
CA SER A 318 -28.03 -4.11 7.65
C SER A 318 -26.67 -4.63 8.16
N GLY A 319 -25.87 -3.78 8.83
CA GLY A 319 -24.54 -4.12 9.33
C GLY A 319 -23.43 -4.03 8.28
N GLY A 320 -23.71 -4.39 7.02
CA GLY A 320 -22.82 -4.18 5.88
C GLY A 320 -23.55 -3.64 4.65
N LYS A 321 -22.84 -2.85 3.84
CA LYS A 321 -23.34 -2.27 2.60
C LYS A 321 -22.28 -2.33 1.51
N THR A 322 -22.60 -2.95 0.39
CA THR A 322 -21.79 -2.86 -0.83
C THR A 322 -22.39 -1.81 -1.78
N LEU A 323 -21.62 -0.79 -2.12
CA LEU A 323 -21.92 0.13 -3.21
C LEU A 323 -21.19 -0.33 -4.46
N ARG A 324 -21.94 -0.51 -5.54
CA ARG A 324 -21.39 -0.93 -6.82
C ARG A 324 -21.40 0.25 -7.78
N PHE A 325 -20.22 0.71 -8.16
CA PHE A 325 -20.05 1.77 -9.15
C PHE A 325 -20.11 1.15 -10.53
N ALA A 326 -21.19 1.41 -11.25
CA ALA A 326 -21.45 0.87 -12.58
C ALA A 326 -21.74 2.00 -13.57
N MET A 327 -21.53 1.72 -14.86
CA MET A 327 -21.89 2.65 -15.93
C MET A 327 -23.42 2.94 -15.90
N PRO A 328 -23.85 4.21 -16.06
CA PRO A 328 -25.27 4.57 -16.07
C PRO A 328 -26.03 4.17 -17.34
#